data_AF-A0A0M9EAF5-F1
#
_entry.id   AF-A0A0M9EAF5-F1
#
_cell.length_a   1.000
_cell.length_b   1.000
_cell.length_c   1.000
_cell.angle_alpha   90.00
_cell.angle_beta   90.00
_cell.angle_gamma   90.00
#
_symmetry.space_group_name_H-M   'P 1'
#
loop_
_entity.id
_entity.type
_entity.pdbx_description
1 polymer ?
#
loop_
_entity_poly.entity_id
_entity_poly.type
_entity_poly.pdbx_seq_one_letter_code
_entity_poly.pdbx_strand_id
1 'polypeptide(L)'
;MLKINTLHNIDIESLMSSYLKKNEYVPEKVRKVVKYLYENDVGFILSRNKKAESCKDARSKRNRLGHVGITLFEELKSFVGKIILKSGKEYIIAIHCRAHVDISYEKVSKALDTDGKLVRLEDEELNKIFGLEYATVNPILLSCEKIQQIFDTGIFESIVKIPGTMMTNAGDKTWAIEFDPKVLIKVIPNVLIADISGDKKSLLRHENLNIVNPKSIGIITGNGPDSGIALHQILNDYIINFKGKHHFSGDISLPKVHMLSLPEMGLSMELKYRETATWNALSVACKQLCKKDIKILAVACNTCQYFGPEIKKICDVFDVEFISMSETVMKYVIKNIKNEENGIKDFAIIGIDTVAGLGEFSAFRDLAKFNPISVDQKIIKEIHEIGYQVKQQNNTSGFQKLEQIFDKRINTKNFIVALTELSIIIRNNKKSTTKKGKVIVDTLDLYGKEIAKASLSFRPYGQKNEEEMEKKST
;
A
#
# COMPACT_ATOMS: atom_id res chain seq x y z
N MET A 1 13.69 -6.74 -11.74
CA MET A 1 15.03 -6.41 -11.20
C MET A 1 15.36 -5.02 -11.66
N LEU A 2 15.38 -4.04 -10.75
CA LEU A 2 16.10 -2.80 -10.99
C LEU A 2 17.55 -3.20 -11.25
N LYS A 3 18.05 -2.97 -12.47
CA LYS A 3 19.50 -2.89 -12.67
C LYS A 3 19.94 -1.65 -11.90
N ILE A 4 20.32 -1.86 -10.64
CA ILE A 4 21.23 -0.95 -9.96
C ILE A 4 22.43 -0.84 -10.90
N ASN A 5 22.74 0.38 -11.33
CA ASN A 5 23.68 0.69 -12.41
C ASN A 5 24.82 -0.35 -12.49
N THR A 6 25.01 -0.97 -13.65
CA THR A 6 26.29 -1.59 -13.98
C THR A 6 27.32 -0.46 -13.99
N LEU A 7 28.01 -0.33 -12.86
CA LEU A 7 28.88 0.75 -12.43
C LEU A 7 30.22 0.74 -13.18
N HIS A 8 30.23 0.58 -14.49
CA HIS A 8 31.44 0.83 -15.26
C HIS A 8 31.62 2.35 -15.41
N ASN A 9 32.59 2.92 -14.67
CA ASN A 9 33.07 4.32 -14.72
C ASN A 9 32.50 5.34 -13.72
N ILE A 10 31.90 4.94 -12.59
CA ILE A 10 31.63 5.92 -11.52
C ILE A 10 32.86 6.10 -10.65
N ASP A 11 33.34 7.34 -10.55
CA ASP A 11 34.31 7.72 -9.52
C ASP A 11 33.64 7.63 -8.14
N ILE A 12 33.98 6.58 -7.39
CA ILE A 12 33.47 6.29 -6.06
C ILE A 12 33.70 7.47 -5.10
N GLU A 13 34.83 8.17 -5.21
CA GLU A 13 35.12 9.31 -4.35
C GLU A 13 34.20 10.49 -4.66
N SER A 14 33.91 10.73 -5.94
CA SER A 14 32.91 11.71 -6.36
C SER A 14 31.51 11.37 -5.82
N LEU A 15 31.10 10.10 -5.93
CA LEU A 15 29.81 9.62 -5.40
C LEU A 15 29.70 9.84 -3.89
N MET A 16 30.73 9.51 -3.10
CA MET A 16 30.65 9.70 -1.64
C MET A 16 30.71 11.18 -1.27
N SER A 17 31.51 11.96 -2.00
CA SER A 17 31.68 13.41 -1.76
C SER A 17 30.41 14.20 -2.03
N SER A 18 29.54 13.74 -2.94
CA SER A 18 28.26 14.42 -3.22
C SER A 18 27.29 14.44 -2.01
N TYR A 19 27.53 13.62 -0.99
CA TYR A 19 26.71 13.58 0.23
C TYR A 19 27.26 14.43 1.38
N LEU A 20 28.45 15.01 1.22
CA LEU A 20 29.12 15.79 2.26
C LEU A 20 28.63 17.23 2.27
N LYS A 21 28.51 17.80 3.47
CA LYS A 21 28.49 19.27 3.62
C LYS A 21 29.91 19.82 3.57
N LYS A 22 30.04 21.14 3.39
CA LYS A 22 31.32 21.84 3.45
C LYS A 22 32.04 21.47 4.76
N ASN A 23 33.30 21.03 4.64
CA ASN A 23 34.18 20.58 5.74
C ASN A 23 33.83 19.23 6.40
N GLU A 24 32.92 18.44 5.84
CA GLU A 24 32.74 17.05 6.25
C GLU A 24 33.73 16.14 5.51
N TYR A 25 33.99 14.95 6.08
CA TYR A 25 34.74 13.90 5.43
C TYR A 25 33.98 12.58 5.51
N VAL A 26 34.23 11.69 4.54
CA VAL A 26 33.70 10.32 4.57
C VAL A 26 34.54 9.51 5.55
N PRO A 27 33.95 8.82 6.55
CA PRO A 27 34.70 7.93 7.43
C PRO A 27 35.37 6.79 6.64
N GLU A 28 36.57 6.37 7.06
CA GLU A 28 37.34 5.32 6.38
C GLU A 28 36.55 4.02 6.23
N LYS A 29 35.79 3.64 7.27
CA LYS A 29 34.92 2.45 7.24
C LYS A 29 33.83 2.53 6.17
N VAL A 30 33.25 3.70 5.96
CA VAL A 30 32.26 3.93 4.89
C VAL A 30 32.93 3.74 3.53
N ARG A 31 34.13 4.29 3.32
CA ARG A 31 34.91 4.05 2.08
C ARG A 31 35.16 2.57 1.84
N LYS A 32 35.58 1.82 2.88
CA LYS A 32 35.83 0.37 2.79
C LYS A 32 34.56 -0.39 2.38
N VAL A 33 33.42 -0.08 2.99
CA VAL A 33 32.13 -0.70 2.65
C VAL A 33 31.74 -0.43 1.20
N VAL A 34 31.80 0.83 0.77
CA VAL A 34 31.42 1.24 -0.60
C VAL A 34 32.35 0.61 -1.64
N LYS A 35 33.66 0.64 -1.39
CA LYS A 35 34.67 0.03 -2.27
C LYS A 35 34.44 -1.46 -2.44
N TYR A 36 34.22 -2.19 -1.33
CA TYR A 36 33.95 -3.62 -1.38
C TYR A 36 32.71 -3.95 -2.19
N LEU A 37 31.60 -3.22 -2.01
CA LEU A 37 30.37 -3.42 -2.78
C LEU A 37 30.60 -3.21 -4.27
N TYR A 38 31.35 -2.16 -4.65
CA TYR A 38 31.70 -1.86 -6.03
C TYR A 38 32.59 -2.96 -6.65
N GLU A 39 33.66 -3.36 -5.95
CA GLU A 39 34.61 -4.37 -6.44
C GLU A 39 33.97 -5.76 -6.62
N ASN A 40 32.88 -6.03 -5.90
CA ASN A 40 32.14 -7.30 -5.97
C ASN A 40 30.82 -7.21 -6.77
N ASP A 41 30.62 -6.14 -7.55
CA ASP A 41 29.42 -5.91 -8.38
C ASP A 41 28.09 -6.05 -7.60
N VAL A 42 28.09 -5.60 -6.35
CA VAL A 42 26.89 -5.57 -5.51
C VAL A 42 26.24 -4.19 -5.64
N GLY A 43 25.07 -4.14 -6.25
CA GLY A 43 24.30 -2.90 -6.31
C GLY A 43 23.90 -2.38 -4.93
N PHE A 44 24.13 -1.08 -4.67
CA PHE A 44 23.80 -0.43 -3.41
C PHE A 44 23.28 1.00 -3.57
N ILE A 45 22.63 1.51 -2.52
CA ILE A 45 22.31 2.94 -2.35
C ILE A 45 22.97 3.41 -1.05
N LEU A 46 23.81 4.44 -1.15
CA LEU A 46 24.44 5.09 -0.01
C LEU A 46 23.54 6.24 0.48
N SER A 47 23.40 6.39 1.79
CA SER A 47 22.59 7.46 2.40
C SER A 47 23.28 8.09 3.60
N ARG A 48 23.18 9.42 3.68
CA ARG A 48 23.58 10.22 4.85
C ARG A 48 22.36 10.40 5.76
N ASN A 49 22.48 9.99 7.02
CA ASN A 49 21.37 9.88 7.98
C ASN A 49 21.65 10.64 9.27
N LYS A 50 20.59 10.86 10.07
CA LYS A 50 20.77 11.28 11.47
C LYS A 50 21.46 10.15 12.25
N LYS A 51 22.26 10.50 13.26
CA LYS A 51 22.99 9.55 14.10
C LYS A 51 22.06 8.49 14.71
N ALA A 52 22.26 7.22 14.39
CA ALA A 52 21.49 6.09 14.86
C ALA A 52 22.36 5.14 15.70
N GLU A 53 21.98 4.93 16.96
CA GLU A 53 22.74 4.13 17.93
C GLU A 53 22.09 2.77 18.24
N SER A 54 20.96 2.49 17.60
CA SER A 54 20.21 1.24 17.76
C SER A 54 19.35 0.95 16.54
N CYS A 55 18.77 -0.25 16.45
CA CYS A 55 17.77 -0.56 15.42
C CYS A 55 16.51 0.31 15.55
N LYS A 56 16.12 0.69 16.78
CA LYS A 56 14.99 1.59 17.03
C LYS A 56 15.28 3.01 16.52
N ASP A 57 16.53 3.45 16.65
CA ASP A 57 16.97 4.71 16.09
C ASP A 57 17.00 4.65 14.56
N ALA A 58 17.60 3.61 13.99
CA ALA A 58 17.68 3.41 12.54
C ALA A 58 16.29 3.50 11.89
N ARG A 59 15.30 2.85 12.51
CA ARG A 59 13.88 2.91 12.13
C ARG A 59 13.34 4.32 11.93
N SER A 60 13.76 5.30 12.75
CA SER A 60 13.22 6.67 12.71
C SER A 60 14.16 7.70 12.10
N LYS A 61 15.38 7.30 11.71
CA LYS A 61 16.45 8.22 11.32
C LYS A 61 17.04 7.97 9.94
N ARG A 62 16.76 6.82 9.32
CA ARG A 62 17.30 6.48 7.99
C ARG A 62 16.47 7.06 6.86
N ASN A 63 17.17 7.53 5.84
CA ASN A 63 16.58 8.03 4.61
C ASN A 63 16.42 6.90 3.62
N ARG A 64 15.21 6.74 3.10
CA ARG A 64 14.89 5.79 2.03
C ARG A 64 13.84 6.40 1.13
N LEU A 65 14.01 6.30 -0.19
CA LEU A 65 13.00 6.76 -1.17
C LEU A 65 12.42 8.16 -0.84
N GLY A 66 13.30 9.12 -0.53
CA GLY A 66 12.91 10.51 -0.25
C GLY A 66 12.24 10.79 1.10
N HIS A 67 12.10 9.82 2.01
CA HIS A 67 11.54 10.02 3.35
C HIS A 67 12.47 9.53 4.46
N VAL A 68 12.24 10.03 5.68
CA VAL A 68 12.94 9.62 6.91
C VAL A 68 12.12 8.54 7.60
N GLY A 69 12.72 7.36 7.75
CA GLY A 69 12.20 6.23 8.48
C GLY A 69 12.19 4.97 7.63
N ILE A 70 12.48 3.83 8.26
CA ILE A 70 12.33 2.49 7.68
C ILE A 70 11.67 1.59 8.70
N THR A 71 11.18 0.43 8.29
CA THR A 71 10.66 -0.57 9.21
C THR A 71 11.75 -1.44 9.81
N LEU A 72 11.48 -2.10 10.95
CA LEU A 72 12.48 -2.95 11.62
C LEU A 72 12.85 -4.21 10.84
N PHE A 73 12.00 -4.72 9.95
CA PHE A 73 12.38 -5.87 9.15
C PHE A 73 13.20 -5.47 7.92
N GLU A 74 13.14 -4.23 7.46
CA GLU A 74 14.03 -3.70 6.42
C GLU A 74 15.45 -3.45 6.94
N GLU A 75 15.63 -3.36 8.26
CA GLU A 75 16.93 -3.27 8.92
C GLU A 75 17.62 -4.64 9.03
N LEU A 76 18.85 -4.75 8.51
CA LEU A 76 19.75 -5.86 8.83
C LEU A 76 20.50 -5.54 10.14
N LYS A 77 20.14 -6.27 11.19
CA LYS A 77 20.80 -6.24 12.50
C LYS A 77 21.98 -7.20 12.48
N SER A 78 23.12 -6.72 12.97
CA SER A 78 24.33 -7.52 13.13
C SER A 78 24.72 -7.61 14.60
N PHE A 79 25.12 -8.81 15.02
CA PHE A 79 25.62 -9.14 16.34
C PHE A 79 26.99 -9.79 16.19
N VAL A 80 27.95 -9.43 17.04
CA VAL A 80 29.27 -10.08 17.09
C VAL A 80 29.45 -10.66 18.48
N GLY A 81 29.88 -11.92 18.52
CA GLY A 81 30.09 -12.64 19.77
C GLY A 81 31.21 -13.64 19.63
N LYS A 82 31.53 -14.28 20.76
CA LYS A 82 32.44 -15.41 20.83
C LYS A 82 31.73 -16.65 21.36
N ILE A 83 32.07 -17.79 20.79
CA ILE A 83 31.70 -19.11 21.30
C ILE A 83 32.83 -19.57 22.21
N ILE A 84 32.52 -19.83 23.47
CA ILE A 84 33.46 -20.38 24.46
C ILE A 84 33.15 -21.87 24.60
N LEU A 85 34.03 -22.72 24.05
CA LEU A 85 33.90 -24.18 24.17
C LEU A 85 34.19 -24.65 25.59
N LYS A 86 33.77 -25.88 25.93
CA LYS A 86 34.12 -26.51 27.21
C LYS A 86 35.62 -26.63 27.45
N SER A 87 36.42 -26.69 26.38
CA SER A 87 37.89 -26.68 26.45
C SER A 87 38.49 -25.31 26.82
N GLY A 88 37.67 -24.26 26.91
CA GLY A 88 38.11 -22.87 27.08
C GLY A 88 38.53 -22.18 25.78
N LYS A 89 38.52 -22.89 24.64
CA LYS A 89 38.85 -22.29 23.35
C LYS A 89 37.74 -21.34 22.88
N GLU A 90 38.14 -20.16 22.43
CA GLU A 90 37.23 -19.11 21.94
C GLU A 90 37.26 -19.00 20.42
N TYR A 91 36.09 -18.78 19.80
CA TYR A 91 35.95 -18.50 18.37
C TYR A 91 35.01 -17.32 18.17
N ILE A 92 35.41 -16.34 17.37
CA ILE A 92 34.58 -15.18 17.08
C ILE A 92 33.64 -15.50 15.92
N ILE A 93 32.38 -15.11 16.07
CA ILE A 93 31.33 -15.24 15.07
C ILE A 93 30.57 -13.93 14.90
N ALA A 94 29.98 -13.76 13.73
CA ALA A 94 29.00 -12.71 13.47
C ALA A 94 27.65 -13.33 13.11
N ILE A 95 26.58 -12.67 13.51
CA ILE A 95 25.21 -13.15 13.35
C ILE A 95 24.37 -12.01 12.76
N HIS A 96 23.65 -12.28 11.68
CA HIS A 96 22.91 -11.29 10.92
C HIS A 96 21.46 -11.73 10.75
N CYS A 97 20.52 -10.89 11.19
CA CYS A 97 19.09 -11.16 11.09
C CYS A 97 18.33 -9.85 10.84
N ARG A 98 17.03 -9.94 10.54
CA ARG A 98 16.17 -8.76 10.46
C ARG A 98 15.97 -8.17 11.86
N ALA A 99 15.96 -6.86 12.02
CA ALA A 99 15.97 -6.26 13.36
C ALA A 99 14.70 -6.48 14.21
N HIS A 100 13.58 -6.83 13.57
CA HIS A 100 12.34 -7.25 14.25
C HIS A 100 12.39 -8.66 14.85
N VAL A 101 13.46 -9.42 14.63
CA VAL A 101 13.65 -10.79 15.12
C VAL A 101 14.71 -10.81 16.23
N ASP A 102 14.48 -11.58 17.28
CA ASP A 102 15.50 -11.88 18.27
C ASP A 102 16.35 -13.09 17.87
N ILE A 103 17.60 -13.14 18.32
CA ILE A 103 18.52 -14.21 17.97
C ILE A 103 18.32 -15.36 18.96
N SER A 104 18.00 -16.56 18.48
CA SER A 104 17.94 -17.76 19.32
C SER A 104 19.34 -18.36 19.47
N TYR A 105 19.91 -18.26 20.67
CA TYR A 105 21.25 -18.77 20.93
C TYR A 105 21.31 -20.30 20.82
N GLU A 106 20.24 -20.99 21.20
CA GLU A 106 20.11 -22.45 21.01
C GLU A 106 20.19 -22.82 19.53
N LYS A 107 19.45 -22.12 18.67
CA LYS A 107 19.48 -22.37 17.22
C LYS A 107 20.85 -22.04 16.61
N VAL A 108 21.52 -20.99 17.09
CA VAL A 108 22.88 -20.65 16.66
C VAL A 108 23.86 -21.77 17.04
N SER A 109 23.83 -22.23 18.28
CA SER A 109 24.68 -23.34 18.76
C SER A 109 24.43 -24.62 17.94
N LYS A 110 23.16 -24.94 17.64
CA LYS A 110 22.79 -26.06 16.78
C LYS A 110 23.32 -25.88 15.35
N ALA A 111 23.22 -24.69 14.78
CA ALA A 111 23.70 -24.40 13.42
C ALA A 111 25.22 -24.53 13.30
N LEU A 112 25.94 -24.22 14.37
CA LEU A 112 27.40 -24.34 14.44
C LEU A 112 27.90 -25.72 14.91
N ASP A 113 26.99 -26.66 15.21
CA ASP A 113 27.31 -27.96 15.81
C ASP A 113 28.23 -27.84 17.03
N THR A 114 27.87 -26.95 17.96
CA THR A 114 28.68 -26.64 19.13
C THR A 114 27.87 -26.65 20.42
N ASP A 115 28.48 -27.15 21.49
CA ASP A 115 27.99 -27.04 22.86
C ASP A 115 28.55 -25.82 23.60
N GLY A 116 29.31 -24.97 22.90
CA GLY A 116 29.91 -23.77 23.47
C GLY A 116 28.89 -22.68 23.80
N LYS A 117 29.23 -21.87 24.81
CA LYS A 117 28.41 -20.74 25.24
C LYS A 117 28.65 -19.54 24.33
N LEU A 118 27.59 -19.01 23.74
CA LEU A 118 27.64 -17.74 23.02
C LEU A 118 27.65 -16.56 23.99
N VAL A 119 28.70 -15.74 23.91
CA VAL A 119 28.86 -14.50 24.67
C VAL A 119 29.03 -13.36 23.69
N ARG A 120 28.33 -12.25 23.91
CA ARG A 120 28.46 -11.05 23.10
C ARG A 120 29.82 -10.40 23.35
N LEU A 121 30.45 -9.85 22.31
CA LEU A 121 31.63 -9.00 22.51
C LEU A 121 31.20 -7.63 23.05
N GLU A 122 31.87 -7.16 24.09
CA GLU A 122 31.72 -5.80 24.60
C GLU A 122 32.36 -4.79 23.63
N ASP A 123 31.98 -3.51 23.74
CA ASP A 123 32.45 -2.46 22.83
C ASP A 123 33.98 -2.31 22.83
N GLU A 124 34.63 -2.50 23.98
CA GLU A 124 36.10 -2.47 24.10
C GLU A 124 36.76 -3.62 23.32
N GLU A 125 36.23 -4.84 23.43
CA GLU A 125 36.72 -6.00 22.67
C GLU A 125 36.46 -5.82 21.17
N LEU A 126 35.26 -5.36 20.81
CA LEU A 126 34.87 -5.11 19.43
C LEU A 126 35.77 -4.04 18.78
N ASN A 127 36.12 -2.99 19.53
CA ASN A 127 37.01 -1.94 19.06
C ASN A 127 38.44 -2.46 18.94
N LYS A 128 38.93 -3.21 19.92
CA LYS A 128 40.28 -3.79 19.89
C LYS A 128 40.49 -4.74 18.70
N ILE A 129 39.49 -5.57 18.39
CA ILE A 129 39.61 -6.61 17.37
C ILE A 129 39.31 -6.06 15.97
N PHE A 130 38.23 -5.29 15.82
CA PHE A 130 37.72 -4.87 14.51
C PHE A 130 37.82 -3.36 14.27
N GLY A 131 38.20 -2.58 15.27
CA GLY A 131 38.05 -1.12 15.26
C GLY A 131 36.59 -0.68 15.24
N LEU A 132 35.63 -1.53 15.60
CA LEU A 132 34.19 -1.26 15.54
C LEU A 132 33.61 -0.97 16.92
N GLU A 133 32.44 -0.36 16.95
CA GLU A 133 31.63 -0.14 18.16
C GLU A 133 30.19 -0.61 17.89
N TYR A 134 29.39 -0.76 18.94
CA TYR A 134 27.97 -1.01 18.79
C TYR A 134 27.30 0.00 17.84
N ALA A 135 26.34 -0.50 17.07
CA ALA A 135 25.66 0.20 15.97
C ALA A 135 26.53 0.57 14.74
N THR A 136 27.81 0.17 14.71
CA THR A 136 28.68 0.30 13.52
C THR A 136 29.09 -1.05 12.91
N VAL A 137 28.59 -2.15 13.48
CA VAL A 137 28.84 -3.50 12.97
C VAL A 137 28.17 -3.66 11.59
N ASN A 138 28.96 -4.05 10.59
CA ASN A 138 28.53 -4.31 9.23
C ASN A 138 29.20 -5.59 8.70
N PRO A 139 28.46 -6.51 8.05
CA PRO A 139 29.01 -7.77 7.53
C PRO A 139 30.22 -7.61 6.60
N ILE A 140 30.27 -6.52 5.83
CA ILE A 140 31.36 -6.23 4.89
C ILE A 140 32.65 -5.91 5.66
N LEU A 141 32.57 -5.12 6.73
CA LEU A 141 33.74 -4.79 7.55
C LEU A 141 34.29 -6.00 8.31
N LEU A 142 33.42 -6.97 8.58
CA LEU A 142 33.81 -8.25 9.19
C LEU A 142 34.38 -9.25 8.18
N SER A 143 34.20 -9.01 6.87
CA SER A 143 34.64 -9.92 5.80
C SER A 143 36.17 -9.93 5.61
N CYS A 144 36.86 -8.91 6.13
CA CYS A 144 38.32 -8.88 6.18
C CYS A 144 38.89 -9.86 7.20
N GLU A 145 38.08 -10.29 8.17
CA GLU A 145 38.48 -11.15 9.25
C GLU A 145 38.04 -12.59 8.96
N LYS A 146 38.88 -13.58 9.27
CA LYS A 146 38.56 -15.00 9.05
C LYS A 146 37.58 -15.52 10.10
N ILE A 147 36.44 -14.85 10.27
CA ILE A 147 35.37 -15.23 11.20
C ILE A 147 34.20 -15.85 10.43
N GLN A 148 33.45 -16.71 11.11
CA GLN A 148 32.20 -17.28 10.57
C GLN A 148 31.09 -16.24 10.67
N GLN A 149 30.41 -15.94 9.56
CA GLN A 149 29.24 -15.07 9.51
C GLN A 149 27.97 -15.90 9.28
N ILE A 150 26.99 -15.78 10.18
CA ILE A 150 25.75 -16.55 10.14
C ILE A 150 24.61 -15.63 9.73
N PHE A 151 23.91 -15.96 8.66
CA PHE A 151 22.77 -15.21 8.15
C PHE A 151 21.47 -15.98 8.36
N ASP A 152 20.49 -15.32 8.96
CA ASP A 152 19.15 -15.87 9.17
C ASP A 152 18.45 -16.13 7.83
N THR A 153 17.89 -17.33 7.65
CA THR A 153 17.02 -17.65 6.51
C THR A 153 15.89 -16.62 6.26
N GLY A 154 15.38 -15.98 7.30
CA GLY A 154 14.30 -14.99 7.22
C GLY A 154 14.67 -13.72 6.46
N ILE A 155 15.96 -13.42 6.25
CA ILE A 155 16.36 -12.25 5.44
C ILE A 155 16.03 -12.44 3.94
N PHE A 156 15.80 -13.68 3.50
CA PHE A 156 15.44 -14.00 2.12
C PHE A 156 13.92 -13.96 1.86
N GLU A 157 13.12 -13.94 2.93
CA GLU A 157 11.67 -13.81 2.85
C GLU A 157 11.29 -12.40 2.40
N SER A 158 10.47 -12.30 1.35
CA SER A 158 9.95 -11.01 0.89
C SER A 158 8.75 -10.59 1.75
N ILE A 159 9.03 -9.97 2.89
CA ILE A 159 7.99 -9.34 3.73
C ILE A 159 7.40 -8.12 2.99
N VAL A 160 8.26 -7.37 2.31
CA VAL A 160 7.92 -6.28 1.38
C VAL A 160 8.41 -6.68 -0.01
N LYS A 161 7.52 -6.60 -1.01
CA LYS A 161 7.90 -6.89 -2.42
C LYS A 161 8.67 -5.74 -3.07
N ILE A 162 8.41 -4.50 -2.66
CA ILE A 162 9.03 -3.30 -3.26
C ILE A 162 9.43 -2.33 -2.14
N PRO A 163 10.72 -1.96 -2.03
CA PRO A 163 11.79 -2.27 -2.98
C PRO A 163 12.38 -3.70 -2.83
N GLY A 164 12.07 -4.41 -1.74
CA GLY A 164 12.55 -5.79 -1.53
C GLY A 164 14.03 -5.91 -1.10
N THR A 165 14.69 -4.77 -0.89
CA THR A 165 16.06 -4.60 -0.40
C THR A 165 16.10 -4.35 1.11
N MET A 166 17.27 -4.51 1.72
CA MET A 166 17.52 -4.25 3.15
C MET A 166 18.51 -3.11 3.35
N MET A 167 18.50 -2.50 4.53
CA MET A 167 19.46 -1.47 4.91
C MET A 167 20.26 -1.86 6.16
N THR A 168 21.53 -1.45 6.22
CA THR A 168 22.31 -1.44 7.47
C THR A 168 23.21 -0.21 7.55
N ASN A 169 23.87 0.01 8.68
CA ASN A 169 24.84 1.10 8.84
C ASN A 169 26.04 0.87 7.90
N ALA A 170 26.70 1.91 7.42
CA ALA A 170 27.86 1.78 6.53
C ALA A 170 29.19 1.74 7.31
N GLY A 171 29.20 1.18 8.53
CA GLY A 171 30.35 1.27 9.45
C GLY A 171 30.42 2.57 10.25
N ASP A 172 29.40 3.41 10.16
CA ASP A 172 29.29 4.69 10.85
C ASP A 172 27.85 4.93 11.29
N LYS A 173 27.66 5.55 12.47
CA LYS A 173 26.33 5.80 13.05
C LYS A 173 25.47 6.76 12.22
N THR A 174 26.06 7.45 11.26
CA THR A 174 25.44 8.52 10.49
C THR A 174 25.37 8.19 8.99
N TRP A 175 25.91 7.06 8.56
CA TRP A 175 25.82 6.56 7.18
C TRP A 175 25.09 5.21 7.14
N ALA A 176 24.27 5.00 6.12
CA ALA A 176 23.66 3.70 5.86
C ALA A 176 23.79 3.31 4.40
N ILE A 177 23.77 2.00 4.16
CA ILE A 177 23.75 1.40 2.84
C ILE A 177 22.48 0.54 2.70
N GLU A 178 21.87 0.60 1.52
CA GLU A 178 20.78 -0.26 1.08
C GLU A 178 21.30 -1.23 0.02
N PHE A 179 20.88 -2.49 0.06
CA PHE A 179 21.38 -3.56 -0.82
C PHE A 179 20.36 -4.69 -0.96
N ASP A 180 20.53 -5.53 -1.99
CA ASP A 180 19.82 -6.82 -2.08
C ASP A 180 20.55 -7.87 -1.22
N PRO A 181 19.92 -8.40 -0.15
CA PRO A 181 20.58 -9.39 0.71
C PRO A 181 20.97 -10.67 -0.04
N LYS A 182 20.25 -11.07 -1.10
CA LYS A 182 20.57 -12.25 -1.92
C LYS A 182 21.83 -12.07 -2.75
N VAL A 183 22.14 -10.83 -3.12
CA VAL A 183 23.36 -10.51 -3.88
C VAL A 183 24.53 -10.36 -2.92
N LEU A 184 24.36 -9.60 -1.83
CA LEU A 184 25.41 -9.37 -0.84
C LEU A 184 25.99 -10.68 -0.29
N ILE A 185 25.14 -11.61 0.13
CA ILE A 185 25.60 -12.83 0.81
C ILE A 185 26.47 -13.73 -0.08
N LYS A 186 26.32 -13.66 -1.40
CA LYS A 186 27.13 -14.44 -2.33
C LYS A 186 28.59 -14.02 -2.38
N VAL A 187 28.89 -12.78 -1.96
CA VAL A 187 30.24 -12.22 -2.02
C VAL A 187 30.92 -12.20 -0.65
N ILE A 188 30.14 -12.29 0.43
CA ILE A 188 30.65 -12.37 1.80
C ILE A 188 31.33 -13.73 2.04
N PRO A 189 32.58 -13.77 2.53
CA PRO A 189 33.29 -15.02 2.82
C PRO A 189 32.79 -15.67 4.12
N ASN A 190 33.04 -16.97 4.27
CA ASN A 190 32.74 -17.76 5.49
C ASN A 190 31.29 -17.60 5.96
N VAL A 191 30.35 -17.75 5.03
CA VAL A 191 28.91 -17.63 5.31
C VAL A 191 28.33 -18.98 5.71
N LEU A 192 27.50 -18.98 6.75
CA LEU A 192 26.55 -20.03 7.09
C LEU A 192 25.14 -19.45 7.01
N ILE A 193 24.24 -20.10 6.28
CA ILE A 193 22.81 -19.74 6.25
C ILE A 193 22.06 -20.74 7.12
N ALA A 194 21.36 -20.26 8.14
CA ALA A 194 20.61 -21.10 9.06
C ALA A 194 19.40 -20.36 9.63
N ASP A 195 18.37 -21.11 10.05
CA ASP A 195 17.32 -20.53 10.89
C ASP A 195 17.90 -20.30 12.29
N ILE A 196 18.14 -19.04 12.60
CA ILE A 196 18.65 -18.56 13.89
C ILE A 196 17.63 -17.64 14.58
N SER A 197 16.42 -17.57 14.03
CA SER A 197 15.35 -16.71 14.51
C SER A 197 14.75 -17.25 15.81
N GLY A 198 14.66 -16.40 16.82
CA GLY A 198 13.88 -16.63 18.03
C GLY A 198 12.48 -16.02 17.90
N ASP A 199 11.97 -15.50 19.01
CA ASP A 199 10.68 -14.81 19.02
C ASP A 199 10.71 -13.59 18.09
N LYS A 200 9.61 -13.41 17.36
CA LYS A 200 9.38 -12.20 16.58
C LYS A 200 8.93 -11.13 17.56
N LYS A 201 9.62 -9.99 17.60
CA LYS A 201 9.11 -8.82 18.33
C LYS A 201 7.75 -8.50 17.76
N SER A 202 6.78 -8.24 18.64
CA SER A 202 5.45 -7.82 18.20
C SER A 202 5.62 -6.61 17.29
N LEU A 203 5.38 -6.81 15.99
CA LEU A 203 5.30 -5.71 15.04
C LEU A 203 4.16 -4.83 15.57
N LEU A 204 4.47 -3.55 15.83
CA LEU A 204 3.42 -2.64 16.28
C LEU A 204 2.33 -2.62 15.20
N ARG A 205 1.06 -2.53 15.58
CA ARG A 205 -0.09 -2.47 14.64
C ARG A 205 0.13 -1.45 13.50
N HIS A 206 0.78 -0.32 13.83
CA HIS A 206 1.15 0.73 12.88
C HIS A 206 2.21 0.31 11.87
N GLU A 207 3.12 -0.60 12.26
CA GLU A 207 4.02 -1.21 11.29
C GLU A 207 3.18 -2.05 10.33
N ASN A 208 2.32 -2.97 10.75
CA ASN A 208 1.54 -3.81 9.82
C ASN A 208 0.73 -3.03 8.76
N LEU A 209 0.19 -1.86 9.09
CA LEU A 209 -0.52 -0.98 8.14
C LEU A 209 0.41 -0.23 7.17
N ASN A 210 1.65 0.02 7.58
CA ASN A 210 2.70 0.63 6.77
C ASN A 210 3.50 -0.40 5.95
N ILE A 211 3.40 -1.68 6.33
CA ILE A 211 4.31 -2.77 5.91
C ILE A 211 3.95 -3.42 4.60
N VAL A 212 2.68 -3.58 4.26
CA VAL A 212 2.32 -4.47 3.15
C VAL A 212 2.09 -3.62 1.91
N ASN A 213 2.81 -3.94 0.83
CA ASN A 213 2.44 -3.44 -0.49
C ASN A 213 0.95 -3.68 -0.69
N PRO A 214 0.15 -2.65 -1.05
CA PRO A 214 -1.28 -2.81 -1.16
C PRO A 214 -1.62 -3.97 -2.12
N LYS A 215 -2.70 -4.69 -1.83
CA LYS A 215 -3.24 -5.74 -2.70
C LYS A 215 -3.41 -5.16 -4.12
N SER A 216 -3.06 -5.96 -5.13
CA SER A 216 -3.25 -5.59 -6.53
C SER A 216 -4.74 -5.49 -6.88
N ILE A 217 -5.10 -4.50 -7.69
CA ILE A 217 -6.49 -4.16 -8.02
C ILE A 217 -6.72 -4.30 -9.53
N GLY A 218 -7.79 -4.97 -9.92
CA GLY A 218 -8.36 -4.92 -11.27
C GLY A 218 -9.54 -3.96 -11.31
N ILE A 219 -9.56 -3.02 -12.27
CA ILE A 219 -10.68 -2.10 -12.51
C ILE A 219 -11.26 -2.38 -13.90
N ILE A 220 -12.54 -2.73 -13.96
CA ILE A 220 -13.30 -2.76 -15.21
C ILE A 220 -14.07 -1.46 -15.33
N THR A 221 -13.96 -0.80 -16.49
CA THR A 221 -14.68 0.43 -16.84
C THR A 221 -15.12 0.37 -18.31
N GLY A 222 -15.79 1.39 -18.81
CA GLY A 222 -16.08 1.54 -20.24
C GLY A 222 -17.48 2.04 -20.57
N ASN A 223 -18.43 1.95 -19.63
CA ASN A 223 -19.63 2.79 -19.67
C ASN A 223 -19.28 4.19 -19.14
N GLY A 224 -18.44 4.90 -19.89
CA GLY A 224 -17.67 6.08 -19.49
C GLY A 224 -16.26 5.68 -19.01
N PRO A 225 -15.23 5.67 -19.88
CA PRO A 225 -13.84 5.39 -19.49
C PRO A 225 -13.38 6.27 -18.31
N ASP A 226 -13.82 7.52 -18.28
CA ASP A 226 -13.52 8.51 -17.24
C ASP A 226 -13.93 8.08 -15.83
N SER A 227 -14.95 7.22 -15.70
CA SER A 227 -15.37 6.70 -14.40
C SER A 227 -14.31 5.78 -13.78
N GLY A 228 -13.61 5.01 -14.61
CA GLY A 228 -12.47 4.19 -14.18
C GLY A 228 -11.27 5.05 -13.78
N ILE A 229 -11.00 6.12 -14.54
CA ILE A 229 -9.94 7.10 -14.22
C ILE A 229 -10.25 7.80 -12.89
N ALA A 230 -11.48 8.27 -12.71
CA ALA A 230 -11.93 8.92 -11.48
C ALA A 230 -11.83 7.96 -10.28
N LEU A 231 -12.24 6.70 -10.43
CA LEU A 231 -12.09 5.68 -9.38
C LEU A 231 -10.62 5.50 -8.99
N HIS A 232 -9.72 5.39 -9.97
CA HIS A 232 -8.29 5.26 -9.72
C HIS A 232 -7.72 6.49 -8.99
N GLN A 233 -8.15 7.69 -9.33
CA GLN A 233 -7.75 8.91 -8.61
C GLN A 233 -8.27 8.91 -7.16
N ILE A 234 -9.54 8.55 -6.94
CA ILE A 234 -10.14 8.46 -5.59
C ILE A 234 -9.35 7.47 -4.73
N LEU A 235 -9.00 6.31 -5.29
CA LEU A 235 -8.18 5.28 -4.64
C LEU A 235 -6.84 5.87 -4.17
N ASN A 236 -6.11 6.51 -5.08
CA ASN A 236 -4.79 7.05 -4.78
C ASN A 236 -4.88 8.19 -3.76
N ASP A 237 -5.80 9.15 -3.95
CA ASP A 237 -6.02 10.26 -3.03
C ASP A 237 -6.34 9.74 -1.61
N TYR A 238 -7.19 8.71 -1.51
CA TYR A 238 -7.54 8.14 -0.21
C TYR A 238 -6.34 7.48 0.45
N ILE A 239 -5.54 6.69 -0.26
CA ILE A 239 -4.35 6.02 0.29
C ILE A 239 -3.30 7.05 0.73
N ILE A 240 -3.06 8.08 -0.08
CA ILE A 240 -2.14 9.17 0.24
C ILE A 240 -2.57 9.87 1.54
N ASN A 241 -3.85 10.25 1.62
CA ASN A 241 -4.39 10.94 2.79
C ASN A 241 -4.40 10.04 4.04
N PHE A 242 -4.78 8.77 3.87
CA PHE A 242 -4.86 7.80 4.95
C PHE A 242 -3.49 7.50 5.57
N LYS A 243 -2.46 7.29 4.74
CA LYS A 243 -1.09 7.07 5.23
C LYS A 243 -0.48 8.35 5.80
N GLY A 244 -0.85 9.51 5.25
CA GLY A 244 -0.30 10.79 5.67
C GLY A 244 1.18 10.96 5.32
N LYS A 245 1.71 12.16 5.57
CA LYS A 245 3.06 12.57 5.12
C LYS A 245 4.19 11.71 5.65
N HIS A 246 4.03 11.11 6.83
CA HIS A 246 5.09 10.34 7.49
C HIS A 246 5.11 8.85 7.14
N HIS A 247 4.07 8.34 6.47
CA HIS A 247 3.97 6.92 6.15
C HIS A 247 3.71 6.64 4.66
N PHE A 248 3.47 7.68 3.86
CA PHE A 248 3.38 7.56 2.42
C PHE A 248 4.78 7.61 1.79
N SER A 249 5.26 6.45 1.34
CA SER A 249 6.59 6.29 0.74
C SER A 249 6.60 6.54 -0.78
N GLY A 250 5.73 7.42 -1.29
CA GLY A 250 5.57 7.66 -2.72
C GLY A 250 4.88 6.50 -3.46
N ASP A 251 5.22 6.32 -4.74
CA ASP A 251 4.56 5.38 -5.65
C ASP A 251 4.50 3.93 -5.11
N ILE A 252 5.51 3.51 -4.34
CA ILE A 252 5.56 2.15 -3.78
C ILE A 252 4.48 1.90 -2.71
N SER A 253 3.86 2.96 -2.19
CA SER A 253 2.73 2.88 -1.26
C SER A 253 1.38 2.72 -1.96
N LEU A 254 1.33 2.82 -3.29
CA LEU A 254 0.11 2.67 -4.07
C LEU A 254 -0.04 1.23 -4.60
N PRO A 255 -1.27 0.75 -4.80
CA PRO A 255 -1.53 -0.58 -5.33
C PRO A 255 -1.06 -0.69 -6.78
N LYS A 256 -0.63 -1.90 -7.16
CA LYS A 256 -0.55 -2.26 -8.58
C LYS A 256 -1.98 -2.31 -9.14
N VAL A 257 -2.27 -1.52 -10.17
CA VAL A 257 -3.60 -1.46 -10.80
C VAL A 257 -3.55 -1.99 -12.23
N HIS A 258 -4.47 -2.88 -12.57
CA HIS A 258 -4.80 -3.28 -13.94
C HIS A 258 -6.17 -2.69 -14.30
N MET A 259 -6.23 -1.88 -15.34
CA MET A 259 -7.49 -1.29 -15.81
C MET A 259 -7.85 -1.83 -17.19
N LEU A 260 -9.10 -2.25 -17.36
CA LEU A 260 -9.66 -2.67 -18.64
C LEU A 260 -10.87 -1.80 -18.96
N SER A 261 -10.78 -1.04 -20.06
CA SER A 261 -11.85 -0.16 -20.55
C SER A 261 -12.56 -0.84 -21.72
N LEU A 262 -13.86 -1.07 -21.58
CA LEU A 262 -14.72 -1.83 -22.49
C LEU A 262 -15.86 -0.94 -23.02
N PRO A 263 -15.74 -0.35 -24.22
CA PRO A 263 -16.83 0.42 -24.82
C PRO A 263 -18.16 -0.36 -24.87
N GLU A 264 -18.12 -1.69 -24.98
CA GLU A 264 -19.28 -2.59 -24.98
C GLU A 264 -20.10 -2.50 -23.69
N MET A 265 -19.51 -2.07 -22.57
CA MET A 265 -20.29 -1.80 -21.35
C MET A 265 -21.27 -0.64 -21.52
N GLY A 266 -21.12 0.21 -22.53
CA GLY A 266 -22.11 1.23 -22.89
C GLY A 266 -23.50 0.66 -23.14
N LEU A 267 -23.60 -0.63 -23.55
CA LEU A 267 -24.87 -1.33 -23.72
C LEU A 267 -25.68 -1.43 -22.42
N SER A 268 -25.05 -1.30 -21.25
CA SER A 268 -25.73 -1.30 -19.95
C SER A 268 -26.71 -0.12 -19.77
N MET A 269 -26.60 0.95 -20.57
CA MET A 269 -27.62 2.02 -20.59
C MET A 269 -29.00 1.51 -21.02
N GLU A 270 -29.03 0.43 -21.81
CA GLU A 270 -30.23 -0.25 -22.29
C GLU A 270 -30.33 -1.66 -21.71
N LEU A 271 -29.89 -1.85 -20.45
CA LEU A 271 -29.70 -3.17 -19.84
C LEU A 271 -30.91 -4.10 -20.03
N LYS A 272 -32.14 -3.57 -19.89
CA LYS A 272 -33.39 -4.31 -20.11
C LYS A 272 -33.47 -5.03 -21.47
N TYR A 273 -32.86 -4.45 -22.51
CA TYR A 273 -32.88 -4.98 -23.87
C TYR A 273 -31.57 -5.66 -24.27
N ARG A 274 -30.48 -5.42 -23.53
CA ARG A 274 -29.11 -5.83 -23.88
C ARG A 274 -28.39 -6.58 -22.77
N GLU A 275 -29.13 -7.19 -21.85
CA GLU A 275 -28.59 -7.91 -20.69
C GLU A 275 -27.53 -8.94 -21.11
N THR A 276 -27.88 -9.85 -22.02
CA THR A 276 -26.97 -10.93 -22.48
C THR A 276 -25.70 -10.37 -23.12
N ALA A 277 -25.82 -9.37 -23.99
CA ALA A 277 -24.67 -8.77 -24.65
C ALA A 277 -23.75 -8.06 -23.65
N THR A 278 -24.34 -7.33 -22.69
CA THR A 278 -23.61 -6.64 -21.62
C THR A 278 -22.87 -7.65 -20.73
N TRP A 279 -23.54 -8.74 -20.33
CA TRP A 279 -22.95 -9.79 -19.52
C TRP A 279 -21.80 -10.51 -20.24
N ASN A 280 -21.97 -10.82 -21.52
CA ASN A 280 -20.92 -11.48 -22.30
C ASN A 280 -19.64 -10.64 -22.33
N ALA A 281 -19.74 -9.33 -22.58
CA ALA A 281 -18.59 -8.43 -22.54
C ALA A 281 -17.96 -8.37 -21.12
N LEU A 282 -18.78 -8.17 -20.09
CA LEU A 282 -18.32 -8.04 -18.71
C LEU A 282 -17.66 -9.31 -18.17
N SER A 283 -18.24 -10.47 -18.42
CA SER A 283 -17.74 -11.76 -17.93
C SER A 283 -16.38 -12.13 -18.54
N VAL A 284 -16.16 -11.80 -19.82
CA VAL A 284 -14.85 -11.97 -20.48
C VAL A 284 -13.81 -11.09 -19.79
N ALA A 285 -14.13 -9.84 -19.52
CA ALA A 285 -13.24 -8.91 -18.83
C ALA A 285 -12.92 -9.32 -17.38
N CYS A 286 -13.91 -9.79 -16.62
CA CYS A 286 -13.70 -10.35 -15.28
C CYS A 286 -12.67 -11.48 -15.32
N LYS A 287 -12.84 -12.45 -16.24
CA LYS A 287 -11.92 -13.58 -16.40
C LYS A 287 -10.52 -13.13 -16.84
N GLN A 288 -10.42 -12.13 -17.73
CA GLN A 288 -9.14 -11.59 -18.17
C GLN A 288 -8.37 -10.96 -17.02
N LEU A 289 -9.03 -10.12 -16.21
CA LEU A 289 -8.38 -9.46 -15.07
C LEU A 289 -8.06 -10.44 -13.93
N CYS A 290 -8.94 -11.40 -13.62
CA CYS A 290 -8.66 -12.42 -12.60
C CYS A 290 -7.40 -13.25 -12.91
N LYS A 291 -7.04 -13.40 -14.19
CA LYS A 291 -5.79 -14.05 -14.63
C LYS A 291 -4.52 -13.19 -14.49
N LYS A 292 -4.61 -11.92 -14.06
CA LYS A 292 -3.48 -10.96 -13.99
C LYS A 292 -2.84 -10.82 -12.60
N ASP A 293 -3.01 -11.81 -11.72
CA ASP A 293 -2.53 -11.77 -10.32
C ASP A 293 -3.05 -10.52 -9.58
N ILE A 294 -4.33 -10.19 -9.80
CA ILE A 294 -5.06 -9.23 -8.96
C ILE A 294 -5.55 -9.91 -7.70
N LYS A 295 -5.75 -9.15 -6.63
CA LYS A 295 -6.36 -9.63 -5.39
C LYS A 295 -7.72 -9.02 -5.13
N ILE A 296 -8.02 -7.87 -5.76
CA ILE A 296 -9.32 -7.21 -5.68
C ILE A 296 -9.80 -6.94 -7.11
N LEU A 297 -11.07 -7.20 -7.40
CA LEU A 297 -11.75 -6.77 -8.62
C LEU A 297 -12.79 -5.69 -8.29
N ALA A 298 -12.80 -4.64 -9.12
CA ALA A 298 -13.75 -3.54 -9.05
C ALA A 298 -14.39 -3.27 -10.42
N VAL A 299 -15.64 -2.82 -10.41
CA VAL A 299 -16.39 -2.43 -11.63
C VAL A 299 -16.90 -1.00 -11.47
N ALA A 300 -16.34 -0.07 -12.25
CA ALA A 300 -16.63 1.37 -12.20
C ALA A 300 -17.90 1.73 -13.00
N CYS A 301 -19.02 1.09 -12.69
CA CYS A 301 -20.32 1.37 -13.31
C CYS A 301 -21.45 0.91 -12.38
N ASN A 302 -22.35 1.82 -12.00
CA ASN A 302 -23.50 1.52 -11.15
C ASN A 302 -24.42 0.46 -11.78
N THR A 303 -24.74 0.59 -13.07
CA THR A 303 -25.67 -0.31 -13.77
C THR A 303 -25.14 -1.74 -13.88
N CYS A 304 -23.83 -1.90 -14.13
CA CYS A 304 -23.21 -3.22 -14.24
C CYS A 304 -23.11 -3.97 -12.90
N GLN A 305 -23.35 -3.31 -11.76
CA GLN A 305 -23.45 -3.99 -10.46
C GLN A 305 -24.64 -4.95 -10.38
N TYR A 306 -25.59 -4.87 -11.32
CA TYR A 306 -26.67 -5.84 -11.46
C TYR A 306 -26.12 -7.28 -11.55
N PHE A 307 -25.01 -7.47 -12.27
CA PHE A 307 -24.32 -8.75 -12.41
C PHE A 307 -23.41 -9.11 -11.21
N GLY A 308 -23.52 -8.40 -10.09
CA GLY A 308 -22.69 -8.60 -8.90
C GLY A 308 -22.58 -10.06 -8.45
N PRO A 309 -23.70 -10.82 -8.34
CA PRO A 309 -23.66 -12.24 -8.00
C PRO A 309 -22.85 -13.09 -8.99
N GLU A 310 -22.98 -12.85 -10.29
CA GLU A 310 -22.28 -13.59 -11.34
C GLU A 310 -20.80 -13.22 -11.40
N ILE A 311 -20.45 -11.94 -11.20
CA ILE A 311 -19.06 -11.47 -11.09
C ILE A 311 -18.39 -12.16 -9.90
N LYS A 312 -19.06 -12.20 -8.74
CA LYS A 312 -18.55 -12.86 -7.53
C LYS A 312 -18.25 -14.34 -7.79
N LYS A 313 -19.15 -15.08 -8.44
CA LYS A 313 -18.92 -16.48 -8.83
C LYS A 313 -17.66 -16.64 -9.68
N ILE A 314 -17.40 -15.73 -10.63
CA ILE A 314 -16.15 -15.76 -11.41
C ILE A 314 -14.95 -15.53 -10.49
N CYS A 315 -14.99 -14.49 -9.67
CA CYS A 315 -13.91 -14.13 -8.77
C CYS A 315 -13.55 -15.22 -7.75
N ASP A 316 -14.55 -15.91 -7.20
CA ASP A 316 -14.36 -17.01 -6.24
C ASP A 316 -13.54 -18.16 -6.84
N VAL A 317 -13.68 -18.44 -8.16
CA VAL A 317 -12.89 -19.46 -8.87
C VAL A 317 -11.40 -19.11 -8.95
N PHE A 318 -11.06 -17.81 -8.92
CA PHE A 318 -9.68 -17.33 -9.05
C PHE A 318 -9.08 -16.82 -7.73
N ASP A 319 -9.76 -17.00 -6.59
CA ASP A 319 -9.34 -16.44 -5.28
C ASP A 319 -9.13 -14.91 -5.36
N VAL A 320 -10.07 -14.21 -6.02
CA VAL A 320 -10.09 -12.76 -6.15
C VAL A 320 -11.26 -12.20 -5.34
N GLU A 321 -11.02 -11.12 -4.58
CA GLU A 321 -12.06 -10.44 -3.83
C GLU A 321 -12.83 -9.48 -4.74
N PHE A 322 -14.10 -9.76 -5.03
CA PHE A 322 -14.97 -8.78 -5.69
C PHE A 322 -15.57 -7.83 -4.65
N ILE A 323 -15.30 -6.53 -4.79
CA ILE A 323 -15.95 -5.50 -3.98
C ILE A 323 -17.10 -4.93 -4.78
N SER A 324 -18.34 -5.10 -4.29
CA SER A 324 -19.54 -4.55 -4.91
C SER A 324 -19.79 -3.11 -4.47
N MET A 325 -20.07 -2.23 -5.43
CA MET A 325 -20.43 -0.84 -5.16
C MET A 325 -21.80 -0.74 -4.46
N SER A 326 -22.78 -1.56 -4.84
CA SER A 326 -24.10 -1.55 -4.21
C SER A 326 -24.06 -2.07 -2.78
N GLU A 327 -23.26 -3.12 -2.49
CA GLU A 327 -23.03 -3.58 -1.12
C GLU A 327 -22.33 -2.53 -0.25
N THR A 328 -21.36 -1.80 -0.82
CA THR A 328 -20.68 -0.69 -0.13
C THR A 328 -21.66 0.42 0.26
N VAL A 329 -22.53 0.83 -0.65
CA VAL A 329 -23.57 1.84 -0.38
C VAL A 329 -24.58 1.32 0.65
N MET A 330 -24.99 0.07 0.55
CA MET A 330 -25.88 -0.57 1.53
C MET A 330 -25.29 -0.54 2.94
N LYS A 331 -24.03 -0.93 3.11
CA LYS A 331 -23.32 -0.86 4.40
C LYS A 331 -23.30 0.56 4.96
N TYR A 332 -23.03 1.54 4.10
CA TYR A 332 -23.02 2.94 4.49
C TYR A 332 -24.41 3.42 4.94
N VAL A 333 -25.49 3.09 4.22
CA VAL A 333 -26.87 3.44 4.61
C VAL A 333 -27.23 2.79 5.95
N ILE A 334 -26.97 1.49 6.13
CA ILE A 334 -27.24 0.77 7.38
C ILE A 334 -26.50 1.40 8.57
N LYS A 335 -25.23 1.79 8.37
CA LYS A 335 -24.42 2.42 9.42
C LYS A 335 -24.98 3.79 9.81
N ASN A 336 -25.37 4.59 8.83
CA ASN A 336 -25.73 5.99 9.06
C ASN A 336 -27.21 6.22 9.37
N ILE A 337 -28.12 5.35 8.97
CA ILE A 337 -29.55 5.54 9.27
C ILE A 337 -29.87 5.47 10.78
N LYS A 338 -29.01 4.79 11.55
CA LYS A 338 -29.14 4.65 13.01
C LYS A 338 -28.56 5.81 13.81
N ASN A 339 -27.84 6.73 13.18
CA ASN A 339 -27.19 7.84 13.87
C ASN A 339 -28.18 9.01 14.05
N GLU A 340 -28.54 9.36 15.29
CA GLU A 340 -29.58 10.37 15.54
C GLU A 340 -29.14 11.80 15.25
N GLU A 341 -27.85 12.11 15.44
CA GLU A 341 -27.31 13.47 15.31
C GLU A 341 -26.82 13.79 13.89
N ASN A 342 -26.33 12.79 13.14
CA ASN A 342 -25.72 12.97 11.81
C ASN A 342 -26.16 11.92 10.76
N GLY A 343 -27.25 11.18 11.03
CA GLY A 343 -27.67 10.07 10.18
C GLY A 343 -28.49 10.45 8.96
N ILE A 344 -28.55 9.52 8.01
CA ILE A 344 -29.34 9.62 6.78
C ILE A 344 -30.73 9.05 7.06
N LYS A 345 -31.60 9.86 7.69
CA LYS A 345 -32.97 9.43 8.03
C LYS A 345 -33.89 9.38 6.81
N ASP A 346 -33.73 10.33 5.89
CA ASP A 346 -34.44 10.38 4.61
C ASP A 346 -33.44 10.65 3.47
N PHE A 347 -33.49 9.87 2.39
CA PHE A 347 -32.61 10.07 1.23
C PHE A 347 -33.32 9.83 -0.09
N ALA A 348 -32.83 10.48 -1.14
CA ALA A 348 -33.21 10.21 -2.52
C ALA A 348 -32.04 9.56 -3.27
N ILE A 349 -32.34 8.64 -4.19
CA ILE A 349 -31.35 8.03 -5.08
C ILE A 349 -31.43 8.73 -6.44
N ILE A 350 -30.28 9.20 -6.91
CA ILE A 350 -30.12 10.01 -8.11
C ILE A 350 -29.34 9.18 -9.12
N GLY A 351 -29.99 8.79 -10.22
CA GLY A 351 -29.37 8.00 -11.27
C GLY A 351 -30.34 7.71 -12.41
N ILE A 352 -29.96 6.80 -13.31
CA ILE A 352 -30.86 6.33 -14.38
C ILE A 352 -31.92 5.36 -13.82
N ASP A 353 -33.02 5.17 -14.55
CA ASP A 353 -34.17 4.38 -14.11
C ASP A 353 -33.81 2.93 -13.70
N THR A 354 -32.94 2.26 -14.45
CA THR A 354 -32.47 0.88 -14.13
C THR A 354 -31.69 0.78 -12.83
N VAL A 355 -31.23 1.89 -12.28
CA VAL A 355 -30.49 1.98 -11.02
C VAL A 355 -31.36 2.59 -9.92
N ALA A 356 -31.83 3.82 -10.13
CA ALA A 356 -32.57 4.60 -9.14
C ALA A 356 -34.03 4.15 -8.97
N GLY A 357 -34.61 3.45 -9.95
CA GLY A 357 -35.96 2.91 -9.87
C GLY A 357 -36.10 1.71 -8.93
N LEU A 358 -34.99 1.14 -8.44
CA LEU A 358 -34.93 0.02 -7.47
C LEU A 358 -35.72 -1.24 -7.88
N GLY A 359 -36.03 -1.38 -9.17
CA GLY A 359 -36.71 -2.53 -9.74
C GLY A 359 -35.81 -3.74 -9.95
N GLU A 360 -36.28 -4.68 -10.76
CA GLU A 360 -35.63 -5.97 -11.03
C GLU A 360 -34.17 -5.85 -11.49
N PHE A 361 -33.89 -4.86 -12.35
CA PHE A 361 -32.56 -4.61 -12.93
C PHE A 361 -31.62 -3.79 -12.02
N SER A 362 -32.08 -3.35 -10.85
CA SER A 362 -31.27 -2.52 -9.96
C SER A 362 -30.47 -3.36 -8.97
N ALA A 363 -29.15 -3.19 -8.99
CA ALA A 363 -28.25 -3.70 -7.96
C ALA A 363 -28.53 -3.12 -6.56
N PHE A 364 -29.29 -2.02 -6.49
CA PHE A 364 -29.63 -1.31 -5.27
C PHE A 364 -31.02 -1.65 -4.74
N ARG A 365 -31.76 -2.59 -5.35
CA ARG A 365 -33.15 -2.94 -5.00
C ARG A 365 -33.42 -3.10 -3.50
N ASP A 366 -32.45 -3.63 -2.75
CA ASP A 366 -32.56 -3.80 -1.30
C ASP A 366 -32.66 -2.48 -0.52
N LEU A 367 -32.22 -1.35 -1.10
CA LEU A 367 -32.41 -0.03 -0.50
C LEU A 367 -33.88 0.38 -0.39
N ALA A 368 -34.78 -0.26 -1.16
CA ALA A 368 -36.23 -0.02 -1.05
C ALA A 368 -36.75 -0.29 0.37
N LYS A 369 -36.08 -1.17 1.13
CA LYS A 369 -36.40 -1.47 2.53
C LYS A 369 -36.28 -0.27 3.47
N PHE A 370 -35.57 0.79 3.05
CA PHE A 370 -35.40 2.03 3.80
C PHE A 370 -36.30 3.17 3.30
N ASN A 371 -37.27 2.88 2.43
CA ASN A 371 -38.25 3.84 1.91
C ASN A 371 -37.61 5.14 1.39
N PRO A 372 -36.69 5.08 0.40
CA PRO A 372 -36.10 6.28 -0.17
C PRO A 372 -37.17 7.19 -0.79
N ILE A 373 -36.93 8.49 -0.72
CA ILE A 373 -37.82 9.50 -1.29
C ILE A 373 -37.89 9.31 -2.80
N SER A 374 -39.11 9.15 -3.32
CA SER A 374 -39.37 9.02 -4.74
C SER A 374 -38.99 10.31 -5.47
N VAL A 375 -38.23 10.18 -6.55
CA VAL A 375 -37.88 11.29 -7.43
C VAL A 375 -38.80 11.27 -8.64
N ASP A 376 -39.33 12.44 -9.03
CA ASP A 376 -40.22 12.58 -10.18
C ASP A 376 -39.54 12.07 -11.46
N GLN A 377 -40.29 11.34 -12.30
CA GLN A 377 -39.78 10.73 -13.53
C GLN A 377 -39.22 11.76 -14.53
N LYS A 378 -39.73 13.00 -14.56
CA LYS A 378 -39.15 14.08 -15.37
C LYS A 378 -37.75 14.47 -14.87
N ILE A 379 -37.55 14.49 -13.55
CA ILE A 379 -36.24 14.77 -12.96
C ILE A 379 -35.25 13.65 -13.30
N ILE A 380 -35.68 12.39 -13.22
CA ILE A 380 -34.86 11.23 -13.62
C ILE A 380 -34.44 11.31 -15.10
N LYS A 381 -35.35 11.69 -16.00
CA LYS A 381 -35.02 11.93 -17.42
C LYS A 381 -34.00 13.05 -17.60
N GLU A 382 -34.15 14.16 -16.90
CA GLU A 382 -33.17 15.26 -16.96
C GLU A 382 -31.79 14.86 -16.43
N ILE A 383 -31.74 14.06 -15.35
CA ILE A 383 -30.49 13.49 -14.83
C ILE A 383 -29.84 12.58 -15.87
N HIS A 384 -30.63 11.76 -16.55
CA HIS A 384 -30.16 10.87 -17.60
C HIS A 384 -29.55 11.66 -18.77
N GLU A 385 -30.20 12.75 -19.20
CA GLU A 385 -29.66 13.66 -20.23
C GLU A 385 -28.34 14.30 -19.80
N ILE A 386 -28.23 14.76 -18.54
CA ILE A 386 -26.97 15.30 -18.01
C ILE A 386 -25.86 14.23 -18.09
N GLY A 387 -26.16 12.98 -17.70
CA GLY A 387 -25.23 11.86 -17.82
C GLY A 387 -24.74 11.64 -19.25
N TYR A 388 -25.64 11.69 -20.24
CA TYR A 388 -25.26 11.60 -21.65
C TYR A 388 -24.38 12.77 -22.12
N GLN A 389 -24.69 14.00 -21.70
CA GLN A 389 -23.92 15.19 -22.08
C GLN A 389 -22.47 15.11 -21.57
N VAL A 390 -22.27 14.60 -20.34
CA VAL A 390 -20.93 14.34 -19.80
C VAL A 390 -20.17 13.37 -20.69
N LYS A 391 -20.79 12.26 -21.11
CA LYS A 391 -20.17 11.24 -21.97
C LYS A 391 -19.79 11.77 -23.35
N GLN A 392 -20.61 12.63 -23.95
CA GLN A 392 -20.41 13.08 -25.32
C GLN A 392 -19.40 14.23 -25.44
N GLN A 393 -19.36 15.12 -24.44
CA GLN A 393 -18.68 16.42 -24.59
C GLN A 393 -17.66 16.72 -23.48
N ASN A 394 -17.46 15.81 -22.51
CA ASN A 394 -16.73 16.10 -21.26
C ASN A 394 -17.21 17.41 -20.59
N ASN A 395 -18.49 17.73 -20.79
CA ASN A 395 -19.04 19.03 -20.49
C ASN A 395 -19.44 19.12 -19.01
N THR A 396 -18.69 19.90 -18.23
CA THR A 396 -18.94 20.14 -16.81
C THR A 396 -20.01 21.20 -16.54
N SER A 397 -20.56 21.86 -17.57
CA SER A 397 -21.60 22.88 -17.42
C SER A 397 -22.93 22.35 -16.87
N GLY A 398 -23.16 21.04 -16.92
CA GLY A 398 -24.31 20.37 -16.31
C GLY A 398 -24.39 20.51 -14.79
N PHE A 399 -23.32 20.97 -14.12
CA PHE A 399 -23.30 21.14 -12.66
C PHE A 399 -24.36 22.11 -12.15
N GLN A 400 -24.56 23.27 -12.79
CA GLN A 400 -25.55 24.25 -12.34
C GLN A 400 -26.97 23.69 -12.42
N LYS A 401 -27.27 22.92 -13.47
CA LYS A 401 -28.55 22.23 -13.63
C LYS A 401 -28.73 21.16 -12.55
N LEU A 402 -27.68 20.40 -12.25
CA LEU A 402 -27.67 19.39 -11.18
C LEU A 402 -27.92 20.02 -9.80
N GLU A 403 -27.25 21.14 -9.47
CA GLU A 403 -27.48 21.88 -8.23
C GLU A 403 -28.91 22.39 -8.12
N GLN A 404 -29.49 22.93 -9.20
CA GLN A 404 -30.88 23.37 -9.21
C GLN A 404 -31.86 22.22 -8.93
N ILE A 405 -31.58 21.02 -9.45
CA ILE A 405 -32.38 19.83 -9.16
C ILE A 405 -32.31 19.49 -7.66
N PHE A 406 -31.10 19.41 -7.09
CA PHE A 406 -30.90 19.06 -5.68
C PHE A 406 -31.49 20.11 -4.71
N ASP A 407 -31.37 21.40 -5.06
CA ASP A 407 -31.81 22.48 -4.18
C ASP A 407 -33.31 22.71 -4.21
N LYS A 408 -33.93 22.66 -5.40
CA LYS A 408 -35.29 23.19 -5.61
C LYS A 408 -36.34 22.14 -5.91
N ARG A 409 -35.96 20.93 -6.32
CA ARG A 409 -36.90 19.97 -6.94
C ARG A 409 -37.03 18.64 -6.22
N ILE A 410 -36.17 18.35 -5.26
CA ILE A 410 -36.22 17.12 -4.48
C ILE A 410 -36.29 17.46 -2.99
N ASN A 411 -37.34 16.98 -2.33
CA ASN A 411 -37.63 17.29 -0.93
C ASN A 411 -36.82 16.42 0.04
N THR A 412 -35.49 16.46 -0.06
CA THR A 412 -34.59 15.80 0.90
C THR A 412 -33.31 16.60 1.10
N LYS A 413 -32.61 16.33 2.21
CA LYS A 413 -31.25 16.83 2.43
C LYS A 413 -30.18 15.82 2.03
N ASN A 414 -30.50 14.54 1.91
CA ASN A 414 -29.51 13.49 1.65
C ASN A 414 -29.71 12.88 0.26
N PHE A 415 -28.65 12.85 -0.55
CA PHE A 415 -28.68 12.34 -1.91
C PHE A 415 -27.65 11.23 -2.07
N ILE A 416 -28.07 10.08 -2.60
CA ILE A 416 -27.17 9.03 -3.06
C ILE A 416 -27.04 9.15 -4.57
N VAL A 417 -25.86 9.51 -5.05
CA VAL A 417 -25.60 9.72 -6.48
C VAL A 417 -25.08 8.43 -7.10
N ALA A 418 -25.98 7.68 -7.73
CA ALA A 418 -25.78 6.37 -8.33
C ALA A 418 -25.65 6.44 -9.87
N LEU A 419 -24.91 7.45 -10.36
CA LEU A 419 -24.52 7.58 -11.77
C LEU A 419 -23.09 8.14 -11.83
N THR A 420 -22.16 7.36 -12.37
CA THR A 420 -20.72 7.66 -12.26
C THR A 420 -20.30 8.90 -13.06
N GLU A 421 -21.07 9.28 -14.08
CA GLU A 421 -20.90 10.53 -14.82
C GLU A 421 -21.15 11.76 -13.94
N LEU A 422 -22.13 11.68 -13.03
CA LEU A 422 -22.42 12.77 -12.10
C LEU A 422 -21.31 12.89 -11.06
N SER A 423 -20.71 11.77 -10.64
CA SER A 423 -19.53 11.76 -9.76
C SER A 423 -18.39 12.60 -10.35
N ILE A 424 -18.16 12.53 -11.67
CA ILE A 424 -17.14 13.33 -12.36
C ILE A 424 -17.47 14.82 -12.27
N ILE A 425 -18.73 15.21 -12.56
CA ILE A 425 -19.15 16.62 -12.47
C ILE A 425 -18.98 17.13 -11.03
N ILE A 426 -19.46 16.36 -10.05
CA ILE A 426 -19.39 16.73 -8.62
C ILE A 426 -17.93 16.92 -8.19
N ARG A 427 -17.05 15.99 -8.56
CA ARG A 427 -15.62 16.03 -8.22
C ARG A 427 -14.88 17.19 -8.87
N ASN A 428 -15.26 17.61 -10.07
CA ASN A 428 -14.64 18.78 -10.73
C ASN A 428 -15.10 20.10 -10.10
N ASN A 429 -16.20 20.10 -9.35
CA ASN A 429 -16.81 21.28 -8.75
C ASN A 429 -16.76 21.27 -7.21
N LYS A 430 -15.66 20.77 -6.60
CA LYS A 430 -15.46 20.52 -5.14
C LYS A 430 -15.86 21.63 -4.17
N LYS A 431 -16.16 22.85 -4.62
CA LYS A 431 -16.51 24.01 -3.79
C LYS A 431 -17.99 24.07 -3.34
N SER A 432 -18.85 23.09 -3.65
CA SER A 432 -20.31 23.26 -3.46
C SER A 432 -21.09 22.12 -2.78
N THR A 433 -20.49 20.94 -2.53
CA THR A 433 -21.25 19.78 -2.04
C THR A 433 -21.80 19.90 -0.61
N THR A 434 -21.35 20.90 0.16
CA THR A 434 -21.79 21.18 1.53
C THR A 434 -22.49 22.53 1.71
N LYS A 435 -22.67 23.32 0.64
CA LYS A 435 -23.02 24.76 0.76
C LYS A 435 -24.39 25.09 1.36
N LYS A 436 -25.27 24.13 1.63
CA LYS A 436 -26.65 24.38 2.15
C LYS A 436 -27.19 23.32 3.12
N GLY A 437 -26.31 22.61 3.85
CA GLY A 437 -26.75 21.53 4.75
C GLY A 437 -27.37 20.33 4.02
N LYS A 438 -27.02 20.17 2.74
CA LYS A 438 -27.29 18.97 1.94
C LYS A 438 -26.09 18.02 2.06
N VAL A 439 -26.35 16.73 2.10
CA VAL A 439 -25.35 15.65 2.14
C VAL A 439 -25.42 14.89 0.83
N ILE A 440 -24.32 14.92 0.07
CA ILE A 440 -24.20 14.20 -1.20
C ILE A 440 -23.27 13.01 -0.98
N VAL A 441 -23.83 11.82 -1.10
CA VAL A 441 -23.15 10.53 -1.03
C VAL A 441 -22.86 10.09 -2.46
N ASP A 442 -21.65 10.36 -2.92
CA ASP A 442 -21.18 9.89 -4.21
C ASP A 442 -20.81 8.40 -4.13
N THR A 443 -21.53 7.57 -4.88
CA THR A 443 -21.32 6.12 -4.90
C THR A 443 -19.91 5.74 -5.38
N LEU A 444 -19.31 6.50 -6.30
CA LEU A 444 -17.97 6.22 -6.82
C LEU A 444 -16.89 6.59 -5.80
N ASP A 445 -17.07 7.71 -5.09
CA ASP A 445 -16.18 8.14 -4.01
C ASP A 445 -16.19 7.13 -2.85
N LEU A 446 -17.38 6.78 -2.36
CA LEU A 446 -17.54 5.79 -1.29
C LEU A 446 -16.94 4.43 -1.70
N TYR A 447 -17.17 4.01 -2.94
CA TYR A 447 -16.64 2.76 -3.48
C TYR A 447 -15.11 2.75 -3.56
N GLY A 448 -14.50 3.82 -4.08
CA GLY A 448 -13.05 3.96 -4.12
C GLY A 448 -12.43 3.93 -2.74
N LYS A 449 -13.03 4.59 -1.75
CA LYS A 449 -12.55 4.55 -0.35
C LYS A 449 -12.57 3.13 0.22
N GLU A 450 -13.65 2.37 0.00
CA GLU A 450 -13.74 0.99 0.50
C GLU A 450 -12.75 0.05 -0.20
N ILE A 451 -12.56 0.17 -1.51
CA ILE A 451 -11.52 -0.59 -2.22
C ILE A 451 -10.12 -0.23 -1.69
N ALA A 452 -9.84 1.05 -1.45
CA ALA A 452 -8.56 1.47 -0.88
C ALA A 452 -8.33 0.84 0.51
N LYS A 453 -9.32 0.89 1.41
CA LYS A 453 -9.25 0.23 2.73
C LYS A 453 -8.98 -1.28 2.59
N ALA A 454 -9.71 -1.95 1.71
CA ALA A 454 -9.52 -3.38 1.46
C ALA A 454 -8.12 -3.67 0.90
N SER A 455 -7.59 -2.80 0.04
CA SER A 455 -6.25 -2.95 -0.55
C SER A 455 -5.13 -2.89 0.49
N LEU A 456 -5.33 -2.08 1.54
CA LEU A 456 -4.42 -1.95 2.68
C LEU A 456 -4.59 -3.08 3.71
N SER A 457 -5.42 -4.10 3.42
CA SER A 457 -5.77 -5.19 4.34
C SER A 457 -6.34 -4.70 5.67
N PHE A 458 -7.01 -3.55 5.66
CA PHE A 458 -7.67 -3.02 6.84
C PHE A 458 -8.90 -3.87 7.17
N ARG A 459 -8.84 -4.65 8.25
CA ARG A 459 -10.04 -5.14 8.93
C ARG A 459 -10.32 -4.20 10.10
N PRO A 460 -11.48 -3.52 10.17
CA PRO A 460 -11.82 -2.70 11.31
C PRO A 460 -11.93 -3.60 12.55
N TYR A 461 -10.94 -3.52 13.45
CA TYR A 461 -11.01 -4.14 14.76
C TYR A 461 -11.18 -3.03 15.80
N GLY A 462 -12.43 -2.77 16.17
CA GLY A 462 -12.82 -1.74 17.13
C GLY A 462 -13.00 -0.36 16.49
N GLN A 463 -14.24 0.13 16.48
CA GLN A 463 -14.76 1.32 15.78
C GLN A 463 -14.17 2.69 16.20
N LYS A 464 -13.11 2.77 17.01
CA LYS A 464 -12.71 4.05 17.63
C LYS A 464 -11.92 5.03 16.76
N ASN A 465 -11.37 4.63 15.61
CA ASN A 465 -10.43 5.48 14.85
C ASN A 465 -11.01 6.19 13.62
N GLU A 466 -12.21 5.84 13.13
CA GLU A 466 -12.80 6.57 11.98
C GLU A 466 -13.20 8.00 12.36
N GLU A 467 -13.69 8.24 13.59
CA GLU A 467 -14.09 9.56 14.08
C GLU A 467 -12.92 10.54 14.27
N GLU A 468 -11.71 10.05 14.57
CA GLU A 468 -10.53 10.90 14.73
C GLU A 468 -9.92 11.34 13.39
N MET A 469 -10.10 10.55 12.32
CA MET A 469 -9.63 10.91 10.97
C MET A 469 -10.57 11.90 10.27
N GLU A 470 -11.89 11.76 10.43
CA GLU A 470 -12.84 12.73 9.88
C GLU A 470 -12.71 14.11 10.54
N LYS A 471 -12.45 14.17 11.85
CA LYS A 471 -12.23 15.44 12.59
C LYS A 471 -10.96 16.21 12.21
N LYS A 472 -10.00 15.58 11.52
CA LYS A 472 -8.75 16.25 11.06
C LYS A 472 -8.83 16.72 9.59
N SER A 473 -9.92 16.41 8.90
CA SER A 473 -10.09 16.67 7.45
C SER A 473 -11.13 17.76 7.13
N THR A 474 -11.89 18.19 8.15
CA THR A 474 -12.69 19.43 8.19
C THR A 474 -11.87 20.54 8.85
#